data_AF-A0A7K6V557-F1
#
_entry.id   AF-A0A7K6V557-F1
#
_cell.length_a   1.000
_cell.length_b   1.000
_cell.length_c   1.000
_cell.angle_alpha   90.00
_cell.angle_beta   90.00
_cell.angle_gamma   90.00
#
_symmetry.space_group_name_H-M   'P 1'
#
loop_
_entity.id
_entity.type
_entity.pdbx_description
1 polymer ?
#
loop_
_entity_poly.entity_id
_entity_poly.type
_entity_poly.pdbx_seq_one_letter_code
_entity_poly.pdbx_strand_id
1 'polypeptide(L)'
;MPVFNWVALKPNQINGTVFNEIDDERILEDLNVDEFEEIFKTKAQGPAMDLTSSKQKIPQKGSSKVTLLDANRAKNLAITLRKAGKTADEICKAIHVFDLKTLPVDFVECLMRFLPTENEVKVLRLYERERKPLENLSDEDRFMMQFSKIERLMQKMTIMAFIGNFAESIQMLTPQLHAIIAASVSIKSSQKLKKILEIILALGNYMNSSKRGAVYGFKLQSLDLLLETKSTDRKQTLLHYISNVVKEKYQHVALFYNELHYVEKAAAVSLENVLLDVKELQRGLELTKREYTMHDHNTMLKDFIQSNEGKLKKLQDDAKIAQDAFDDAVKYFGENPKTTPPSVFFPVFVRFVKAYK
;
A
#
# COMPACT_ATOMS: atom_id res chain seq x y z
N MET A 1 27.71 -6.66 -27.64
CA MET A 1 26.82 -7.12 -26.56
C MET A 1 25.65 -6.15 -26.32
N PRO A 2 24.49 -6.62 -25.82
CA PRO A 2 23.38 -5.76 -25.39
C PRO A 2 23.81 -4.75 -24.34
N VAL A 3 23.19 -3.57 -24.35
CA VAL A 3 23.38 -2.58 -23.28
C VAL A 3 22.63 -3.06 -22.03
N PHE A 4 23.32 -3.11 -20.89
CA PHE A 4 22.68 -3.36 -19.60
C PHE A 4 22.17 -2.04 -19.01
N ASN A 5 20.85 -1.84 -19.03
CA ASN A 5 20.19 -0.61 -18.60
C ASN A 5 20.07 -0.49 -17.07
N TRP A 6 21.19 -0.60 -16.35
CA TRP A 6 21.21 -0.32 -14.90
C TRP A 6 21.11 1.18 -14.61
N VAL A 7 20.61 1.53 -13.42
CA VAL A 7 20.65 2.91 -12.93
C VAL A 7 21.90 3.05 -12.05
N ALA A 8 22.94 3.65 -12.61
CA ALA A 8 24.21 3.81 -11.91
C ALA A 8 24.10 4.81 -10.74
N LEU A 9 24.76 4.49 -9.62
CA LEU A 9 24.99 5.46 -8.55
C LEU A 9 26.02 6.50 -9.00
N LYS A 10 25.81 7.77 -8.64
CA LYS A 10 26.81 8.82 -8.89
C LYS A 10 28.01 8.60 -7.96
N PRO A 11 29.25 8.93 -8.37
CA PRO A 11 30.46 8.67 -7.55
C PRO A 11 30.39 9.22 -6.12
N ASN A 12 29.74 10.36 -5.92
CA ASN A 12 29.55 10.98 -4.61
C ASN A 12 28.54 10.25 -3.69
N GLN A 13 27.78 9.29 -4.22
CA GLN A 13 26.83 8.45 -3.48
C GLN A 13 27.42 7.10 -3.08
N ILE A 14 28.62 6.76 -3.59
CA ILE A 14 29.24 5.44 -3.39
C ILE A 14 29.91 5.34 -2.01
N ASN A 15 30.46 6.45 -1.52
CA ASN A 15 31.17 6.48 -0.24
C ASN A 15 30.28 6.04 0.94
N GLY A 16 30.72 4.99 1.65
CA GLY A 16 30.00 4.40 2.79
C GLY A 16 28.91 3.40 2.41
N THR A 17 28.85 2.99 1.14
CA THR A 17 27.97 1.90 0.68
C THR A 17 28.76 0.62 0.47
N VAL A 18 28.05 -0.51 0.30
CA VAL A 18 28.66 -1.80 -0.07
C VAL A 18 29.49 -1.71 -1.35
N PHE A 19 29.18 -0.78 -2.25
CA PHE A 19 29.90 -0.60 -3.52
C PHE A 19 31.32 -0.05 -3.34
N ASN A 20 31.67 0.46 -2.15
CA ASN A 20 33.05 0.82 -1.80
C ASN A 20 33.90 -0.40 -1.40
N GLU A 21 33.26 -1.54 -1.09
CA GLU A 21 33.91 -2.75 -0.57
C GLU A 21 33.99 -3.88 -1.60
N ILE A 22 33.42 -3.67 -2.79
CA ILE A 22 33.45 -4.65 -3.89
C ILE A 22 34.44 -4.22 -4.96
N ASP A 23 35.04 -5.22 -5.60
CA ASP A 23 36.05 -5.07 -6.64
C ASP A 23 35.65 -5.97 -7.82
N ASP A 24 35.25 -5.35 -8.93
CA ASP A 24 34.81 -6.03 -10.14
C ASP A 24 35.98 -6.57 -10.97
N GLU A 25 37.18 -5.99 -10.87
CA GLU A 25 38.37 -6.43 -11.61
C GLU A 25 38.76 -7.86 -11.21
N ARG A 26 38.72 -8.16 -9.90
CA ARG A 26 38.99 -9.51 -9.39
C ARG A 26 38.02 -10.56 -9.93
N ILE A 27 36.75 -10.20 -10.09
CA ILE A 27 35.73 -11.11 -10.60
C ILE A 27 35.87 -11.30 -12.11
N LEU A 28 36.28 -10.28 -12.85
CA LEU A 28 36.55 -10.38 -14.29
C LEU A 28 37.70 -11.34 -14.62
N GLU A 29 38.70 -11.47 -13.74
CA GLU A 29 39.79 -12.45 -13.87
C GLU A 29 39.32 -13.91 -13.68
N ASP A 30 38.31 -14.13 -12.82
CA ASP A 30 37.76 -15.45 -12.52
C ASP A 30 36.69 -15.90 -13.54
N LEU A 31 36.09 -14.96 -14.29
CA LEU A 31 35.00 -15.24 -15.22
C LEU A 31 35.51 -15.64 -16.61
N ASN A 32 34.84 -16.62 -17.21
CA ASN A 32 35.03 -16.96 -18.63
C ASN A 32 34.34 -15.92 -19.52
N VAL A 33 35.03 -14.80 -19.76
CA VAL A 33 34.51 -13.67 -20.54
C VAL A 33 34.20 -14.07 -21.99
N ASP A 34 34.98 -14.98 -22.58
CA ASP A 34 34.78 -15.45 -23.95
C ASP A 34 33.46 -16.21 -24.12
N GLU A 35 33.14 -17.11 -23.18
CA GLU A 35 31.85 -17.82 -23.16
C GLU A 35 30.69 -16.84 -22.94
N PHE A 36 30.87 -15.88 -22.04
CA PHE A 36 29.87 -14.85 -21.78
C PHE A 36 29.59 -13.99 -23.03
N GLU A 37 30.63 -13.55 -23.73
CA GLU A 37 30.48 -12.79 -24.98
C GLU A 37 29.80 -13.61 -26.07
N GLU A 38 30.11 -14.89 -26.21
CA GLU A 38 29.46 -15.77 -27.19
C GLU A 38 27.97 -15.96 -26.92
N ILE A 39 27.56 -16.09 -25.66
CA ILE A 39 26.16 -16.22 -25.25
C ILE A 39 25.40 -14.90 -25.45
N PHE A 40 26.04 -13.77 -25.20
CA PHE A 40 25.43 -12.44 -25.20
C PHE A 40 25.84 -11.55 -26.37
N LYS A 41 26.43 -12.08 -27.45
CA LYS A 41 26.71 -11.28 -28.65
C LYS A 41 25.42 -10.86 -29.36
N THR A 42 25.43 -9.65 -29.91
CA THR A 42 24.31 -9.17 -30.73
C THR A 42 24.46 -9.66 -32.17
N LYS A 43 23.34 -9.71 -32.92
CA LYS A 43 23.32 -10.15 -34.33
C LYS A 43 24.22 -9.33 -35.28
N ALA A 44 24.81 -8.24 -34.82
CA ALA A 44 25.78 -7.42 -35.56
C ALA A 44 27.23 -7.95 -35.48
N GLN A 45 27.51 -9.00 -34.69
CA GLN A 45 28.86 -9.48 -34.37
C GLN A 45 29.12 -10.96 -34.74
N GLY A 46 28.23 -11.60 -35.51
CA GLY A 46 28.46 -12.95 -36.07
C GLY A 46 29.12 -12.90 -37.46
N PRO A 47 29.73 -14.01 -37.95
CA PRO A 47 30.25 -14.06 -39.31
C PRO A 47 29.14 -13.76 -40.31
N ALA A 48 29.47 -13.01 -41.37
CA ALA A 48 28.53 -12.65 -42.43
C ALA A 48 27.90 -13.93 -43.01
N MET A 49 26.68 -14.24 -42.60
CA MET A 49 25.94 -15.36 -43.13
C MET A 49 25.48 -15.01 -44.54
N ASP A 50 25.88 -15.88 -45.46
CA ASP A 50 25.65 -15.80 -46.90
C ASP A 50 24.16 -15.60 -47.23
N LEU A 51 23.90 -14.59 -48.07
CA LEU A 51 22.57 -14.14 -48.50
C LEU A 51 22.01 -15.06 -49.59
N THR A 52 21.69 -16.33 -49.29
CA THR A 52 20.98 -17.18 -50.26
C THR A 52 19.92 -18.06 -49.60
N SER A 53 18.81 -17.44 -49.21
CA SER A 53 17.50 -18.12 -49.29
C SER A 53 16.40 -17.08 -49.48
N SER A 54 16.07 -16.86 -50.75
CA SER A 54 14.87 -16.15 -51.20
C SER A 54 13.62 -16.76 -50.57
N LYS A 55 13.08 -16.08 -49.56
CA LYS A 55 11.63 -16.01 -49.37
C LYS A 55 11.22 -14.57 -49.63
N GLN A 56 10.71 -14.34 -50.83
CA GLN A 56 10.02 -13.12 -51.21
C GLN A 56 8.92 -12.83 -50.19
N LYS A 57 9.21 -11.98 -49.20
CA LYS A 57 8.17 -11.14 -48.61
C LYS A 57 8.06 -9.94 -49.54
N ILE A 58 6.95 -9.94 -50.28
CA ILE A 58 6.41 -8.75 -50.94
C ILE A 58 6.52 -7.60 -49.94
N PRO A 59 7.25 -6.50 -50.24
CA PRO A 59 7.25 -5.35 -49.37
C PRO A 59 5.87 -4.73 -49.49
N GLN A 60 4.98 -5.03 -48.54
CA GLN A 60 3.89 -4.10 -48.30
C GLN A 60 4.55 -2.77 -47.96
N LYS A 61 4.32 -1.78 -48.82
CA LYS A 61 4.56 -0.35 -48.57
C LYS A 61 3.81 0.04 -47.29
N GLY A 62 4.39 -0.27 -46.14
CA GLY A 62 4.02 0.34 -44.88
C GLY A 62 4.72 1.69 -44.84
N SER A 63 3.97 2.77 -44.71
CA SER A 63 4.55 4.07 -44.41
C SER A 63 5.50 3.91 -43.22
N SER A 64 6.78 4.30 -43.38
CA SER A 64 7.73 4.28 -42.27
C SER A 64 7.32 5.39 -41.30
N LYS A 65 6.37 5.10 -40.41
CA LYS A 65 5.99 6.03 -39.36
C LYS A 65 7.22 6.26 -38.47
N VAL A 66 7.53 7.53 -38.23
CA VAL A 66 8.57 8.01 -37.33
C VAL A 66 8.12 7.76 -35.89
N THR A 67 8.98 7.10 -35.11
CA THR A 67 8.75 6.89 -33.68
C THR A 67 9.72 7.74 -32.86
N LEU A 68 9.22 8.54 -31.92
CA LEU A 68 10.03 9.42 -31.06
C LEU A 68 10.17 8.86 -29.64
N LEU A 69 9.16 8.12 -29.18
CA LEU A 69 9.21 7.35 -27.94
C LEU A 69 10.17 6.16 -28.04
N ASP A 70 10.72 5.75 -26.90
CA ASP A 70 11.42 4.47 -26.80
C ASP A 70 10.50 3.31 -27.23
N ALA A 71 11.07 2.32 -27.93
CA ALA A 71 10.31 1.21 -28.52
C ALA A 71 9.50 0.42 -27.48
N ASN A 72 10.03 0.19 -26.28
CA ASN A 72 9.31 -0.52 -25.23
C ASN A 72 8.18 0.34 -24.66
N ARG A 73 8.44 1.64 -24.48
CA ARG A 73 7.43 2.58 -23.99
C ARG A 73 6.29 2.76 -24.98
N ALA A 74 6.59 2.91 -26.27
CA ALA A 74 5.60 2.95 -27.34
C ALA A 74 4.78 1.66 -27.39
N LYS A 75 5.43 0.48 -27.36
CA LYS A 75 4.73 -0.82 -27.32
C LYS A 75 3.79 -0.95 -26.14
N ASN A 76 4.23 -0.59 -24.93
CA ASN A 76 3.41 -0.70 -23.72
C ASN A 76 2.23 0.29 -23.75
N LEU A 77 2.46 1.49 -24.30
CA LEU A 77 1.40 2.47 -24.51
C LEU A 77 0.38 1.96 -25.53
N ALA A 78 0.82 1.38 -26.65
CA ALA A 78 -0.05 0.80 -27.68
C ALA A 78 -0.96 -0.29 -27.10
N ILE A 79 -0.41 -1.18 -26.27
CA ILE A 79 -1.19 -2.23 -25.58
C ILE A 79 -2.26 -1.60 -24.67
N THR A 80 -1.87 -0.57 -23.91
CA THR A 80 -2.78 0.14 -23.00
C THR A 80 -3.91 0.83 -23.78
N LEU A 81 -3.58 1.60 -24.81
CA LEU A 81 -4.56 2.29 -25.66
C LEU A 81 -5.50 1.31 -26.38
N ARG A 82 -4.99 0.17 -26.85
CA ARG A 82 -5.80 -0.89 -27.46
C ARG A 82 -6.82 -1.47 -26.49
N LYS A 83 -6.45 -1.65 -25.21
CA LYS A 83 -7.39 -2.09 -24.16
C LYS A 83 -8.48 -1.04 -23.89
N ALA A 84 -8.15 0.25 -24.03
CA ALA A 84 -9.11 1.33 -23.87
C ALA A 84 -10.21 1.32 -24.94
N GLY A 85 -9.84 0.98 -26.18
CA GLY A 85 -10.75 1.04 -27.33
C GLY A 85 -11.25 2.46 -27.65
N LYS A 86 -10.51 3.50 -27.22
CA LYS A 86 -10.85 4.92 -27.38
C LYS A 86 -9.79 5.65 -28.19
N THR A 87 -10.22 6.68 -28.89
CA THR A 87 -9.33 7.58 -29.62
C THR A 87 -8.60 8.52 -28.67
N ALA A 88 -7.46 9.06 -29.13
CA ALA A 88 -6.68 10.02 -28.36
C ALA A 88 -7.50 11.27 -27.97
N ASP A 89 -8.36 11.74 -28.87
CA ASP A 89 -9.23 12.90 -28.65
C ASP A 89 -10.28 12.63 -27.57
N GLU A 90 -10.93 11.46 -27.59
CA GLU A 90 -11.88 11.05 -26.55
C GLU A 90 -11.21 10.97 -25.18
N ILE A 91 -10.01 10.39 -25.09
CA ILE A 91 -9.26 10.29 -23.84
C ILE A 91 -8.89 11.70 -23.34
N CYS A 92 -8.33 12.54 -24.19
CA CYS A 92 -7.93 13.90 -23.81
C CYS A 92 -9.13 14.75 -23.36
N LYS A 93 -10.26 14.65 -24.06
CA LYS A 93 -11.52 15.32 -23.68
C LYS A 93 -12.04 14.82 -22.35
N ALA A 94 -12.07 13.49 -22.13
CA ALA A 94 -12.50 12.91 -20.88
C ALA A 94 -11.67 13.40 -19.69
N ILE A 95 -10.35 13.52 -19.85
CA ILE A 95 -9.45 14.08 -18.83
C ILE A 95 -9.75 15.56 -18.56
N HIS A 96 -10.00 16.34 -19.61
CA HIS A 96 -10.27 17.77 -19.47
C HIS A 96 -11.53 18.04 -18.63
N VAL A 97 -12.57 17.21 -18.79
CA VAL A 97 -13.85 17.35 -18.07
C VAL A 97 -14.01 16.41 -16.87
N PHE A 98 -12.97 15.64 -16.52
CA PHE A 98 -12.96 14.64 -15.44
C PHE A 98 -14.01 13.52 -15.60
N ASP A 99 -14.27 13.05 -16.81
CA ASP A 99 -15.30 12.03 -17.08
C ASP A 99 -14.82 10.60 -16.80
N LEU A 100 -15.13 10.12 -15.59
CA LEU A 100 -14.85 8.74 -15.16
C LEU A 100 -15.79 7.68 -15.77
N LYS A 101 -16.89 8.07 -16.43
CA LYS A 101 -17.74 7.11 -17.15
C LYS A 101 -17.08 6.69 -18.45
N THR A 102 -16.50 7.66 -19.16
CA THR A 102 -15.70 7.40 -20.36
C THR A 102 -14.33 6.84 -19.98
N LEU A 103 -13.72 7.31 -18.90
CA LEU A 103 -12.38 6.88 -18.49
C LEU A 103 -12.41 6.19 -17.10
N PRO A 104 -12.62 4.85 -17.05
CA PRO A 104 -12.66 4.13 -15.78
C PRO A 104 -11.37 4.29 -14.97
N VAL A 105 -11.48 4.22 -13.64
CA VAL A 105 -10.35 4.45 -12.73
C VAL A 105 -9.16 3.53 -12.99
N ASP A 106 -9.38 2.23 -13.21
CA ASP A 106 -8.33 1.26 -13.57
C ASP A 106 -7.52 1.72 -14.79
N PHE A 107 -8.20 2.33 -15.76
CA PHE A 107 -7.57 2.84 -16.96
C PHE A 107 -6.81 4.14 -16.70
N VAL A 108 -7.36 5.04 -15.88
CA VAL A 108 -6.67 6.25 -15.41
C VAL A 108 -5.36 5.87 -14.72
N GLU A 109 -5.38 4.91 -13.81
CA GLU A 109 -4.19 4.44 -13.09
C GLU A 109 -3.15 3.79 -14.02
N CYS A 110 -3.60 3.02 -15.01
CA CYS A 110 -2.72 2.50 -16.05
C CYS A 110 -2.06 3.64 -16.84
N LEU A 111 -2.85 4.64 -17.24
CA LEU A 111 -2.39 5.77 -18.05
C LEU A 111 -1.48 6.72 -17.28
N MET A 112 -1.61 6.82 -15.95
CA MET A 112 -0.68 7.58 -15.09
C MET A 112 0.77 7.11 -15.19
N ARG A 113 1.01 5.83 -15.53
CA ARG A 113 2.37 5.30 -15.76
C ARG A 113 3.00 5.82 -17.06
N PHE A 114 2.18 6.38 -17.95
CA PHE A 114 2.57 6.96 -19.23
C PHE A 114 2.52 8.48 -19.24
N LEU A 115 2.48 9.13 -18.06
CA LEU A 115 2.66 10.58 -17.99
C LEU A 115 3.93 10.98 -18.75
N PRO A 116 3.87 11.96 -19.68
CA PRO A 116 5.01 12.35 -20.48
C PRO A 116 6.15 12.85 -19.59
N THR A 117 7.36 12.36 -19.83
CA THR A 117 8.55 12.88 -19.14
C THR A 117 8.98 14.21 -19.75
N GLU A 118 9.73 15.03 -19.00
CA GLU A 118 10.21 16.31 -19.52
C GLU A 118 11.02 16.17 -20.82
N ASN A 119 11.80 15.10 -20.95
CA ASN A 119 12.58 14.81 -22.15
C ASN A 119 11.67 14.48 -23.34
N GLU A 120 10.66 13.66 -23.14
CA GLU A 120 9.67 13.33 -24.19
C GLU A 120 8.92 14.58 -24.64
N VAL A 121 8.48 15.43 -23.70
CA VAL A 121 7.82 16.70 -24.02
C VAL A 121 8.73 17.59 -24.86
N LYS A 122 10.03 17.67 -24.54
CA LYS A 122 11.00 18.46 -25.33
C LYS A 122 11.14 17.93 -26.76
N VAL A 123 11.28 16.62 -26.94
CA VAL A 123 11.41 15.98 -28.26
C VAL A 123 10.15 16.18 -29.09
N LEU A 124 8.98 15.99 -28.50
CA LEU A 124 7.68 16.19 -29.17
C LEU A 124 7.49 17.65 -29.59
N ARG A 125 7.82 18.61 -28.70
CA ARG A 125 7.75 20.05 -29.01
C ARG A 125 8.72 20.45 -30.11
N LEU A 126 9.93 19.88 -30.14
CA LEU A 126 10.91 20.13 -31.19
C LEU A 126 10.37 19.66 -32.55
N TYR A 127 9.83 18.45 -32.61
CA TYR A 127 9.22 17.89 -33.82
C TYR A 127 8.08 18.77 -34.36
N GLU A 128 7.21 19.24 -33.47
CA GLU A 128 6.12 20.16 -33.82
C GLU A 128 6.65 21.51 -34.31
N ARG A 129 7.66 22.08 -33.64
CA ARG A 129 8.28 23.36 -34.01
C ARG A 129 8.94 23.32 -35.39
N GLU A 130 9.52 22.18 -35.75
CA GLU A 130 10.13 21.95 -37.07
C GLU A 130 9.09 21.75 -38.19
N ARG A 131 7.78 21.87 -37.88
CA ARG A 131 6.66 21.71 -38.82
C ARG A 131 6.69 20.38 -39.59
N LYS A 132 7.24 19.34 -38.97
CA LYS A 132 7.28 18.00 -39.56
C LYS A 132 5.86 17.43 -39.65
N PRO A 133 5.51 16.66 -40.69
CA PRO A 133 4.18 16.11 -40.85
C PRO A 133 3.81 15.22 -39.65
N LEU A 134 2.69 15.53 -39.00
CA LEU A 134 2.16 14.76 -37.87
C LEU A 134 1.61 13.40 -38.30
N GLU A 135 1.23 13.27 -39.57
CA GLU A 135 0.78 12.02 -40.21
C GLU A 135 1.90 10.99 -40.30
N ASN A 136 3.15 11.46 -40.29
CA ASN A 136 4.32 10.58 -40.30
C ASN A 136 4.63 10.01 -38.92
N LEU A 137 4.04 10.51 -37.82
CA LEU A 137 4.28 9.98 -36.49
C LEU A 137 3.53 8.66 -36.26
N SER A 138 4.10 7.80 -35.40
CA SER A 138 3.38 6.64 -34.85
C SER A 138 2.09 7.10 -34.13
N ASP A 139 1.11 6.20 -34.02
CA ASP A 139 -0.16 6.56 -33.37
C ASP A 139 0.05 6.85 -31.87
N GLU A 140 1.05 6.22 -31.27
CA GLU A 140 1.50 6.40 -29.90
C GLU A 140 2.16 7.77 -29.68
N ASP A 141 3.02 8.22 -30.60
CA ASP A 141 3.63 9.56 -30.53
C ASP A 141 2.59 10.65 -30.75
N ARG A 142 1.64 10.44 -31.66
CA ARG A 142 0.51 11.36 -31.86
C ARG A 142 -0.35 11.48 -30.61
N PHE A 143 -0.63 10.34 -29.95
CA PHE A 143 -1.29 10.34 -28.64
C PHE A 143 -0.47 11.11 -27.61
N MET A 144 0.82 10.81 -27.45
CA MET A 144 1.67 11.43 -26.44
C MET A 144 1.79 12.94 -26.64
N MET A 145 1.82 13.40 -27.90
CA MET A 145 1.82 14.82 -28.23
C MET A 145 0.53 15.50 -27.78
N GLN A 146 -0.65 14.92 -28.04
CA GLN A 146 -1.94 15.46 -27.56
C GLN A 146 -2.03 15.41 -26.04
N PHE A 147 -1.62 14.29 -25.44
CA PHE A 147 -1.63 14.06 -24.01
C PHE A 147 -0.77 15.09 -23.27
N SER A 148 0.44 15.38 -23.77
CA SER A 148 1.36 16.38 -23.20
C SER A 148 0.89 17.83 -23.29
N LYS A 149 -0.10 18.12 -24.15
CA LYS A 149 -0.70 19.46 -24.29
C LYS A 149 -1.80 19.73 -23.27
N ILE A 150 -2.26 18.70 -22.55
CA ILE A 150 -3.25 18.88 -21.48
C ILE A 150 -2.60 19.68 -20.35
N GLU A 151 -3.20 20.84 -20.06
CA GLU A 151 -2.76 21.68 -18.95
C GLU A 151 -2.92 20.94 -17.62
N ARG A 152 -1.90 20.99 -16.76
CA ARG A 152 -1.90 20.37 -15.43
C ARG A 152 -2.30 18.89 -15.45
N LEU A 153 -1.87 18.18 -16.50
CA LEU A 153 -2.19 16.77 -16.73
C LEU A 153 -2.00 15.90 -15.50
N MET A 154 -0.84 16.01 -14.84
CA MET A 154 -0.53 15.20 -13.65
C MET A 154 -1.54 15.41 -12.53
N GLN A 155 -1.94 16.65 -12.27
CA GLN A 155 -2.94 17.00 -11.27
C GLN A 155 -4.31 16.46 -11.66
N LYS A 156 -4.73 16.67 -12.92
CA LYS A 156 -6.03 16.18 -13.41
C LYS A 156 -6.15 14.65 -13.29
N MET A 157 -5.11 13.93 -13.72
CA MET A 157 -5.06 12.46 -13.59
C MET A 157 -5.09 12.00 -12.13
N THR A 158 -4.33 12.67 -11.25
CA THR A 158 -4.32 12.36 -9.81
C THR A 158 -5.70 12.56 -9.17
N ILE A 159 -6.39 13.64 -9.54
CA ILE A 159 -7.75 13.94 -9.06
C ILE A 159 -8.75 12.91 -9.60
N MET A 160 -8.67 12.54 -10.87
CA MET A 160 -9.54 11.50 -11.44
C MET A 160 -9.37 10.17 -10.72
N ALA A 161 -8.13 9.74 -10.47
CA ALA A 161 -7.86 8.51 -9.73
C ALA A 161 -8.42 8.58 -8.29
N PHE A 162 -8.19 9.70 -7.60
CA PHE A 162 -8.73 9.95 -6.27
C PHE A 162 -10.27 9.88 -6.23
N ILE A 163 -10.96 10.58 -7.14
CA ILE A 163 -12.42 10.59 -7.22
C ILE A 163 -12.96 9.19 -7.48
N GLY A 164 -12.33 8.44 -8.40
CA GLY A 164 -12.73 7.08 -8.73
C GLY A 164 -12.62 6.11 -7.56
N ASN A 165 -11.55 6.22 -6.76
CA ASN A 165 -11.28 5.31 -5.65
C ASN A 165 -11.91 5.74 -4.31
N PHE A 166 -12.37 6.99 -4.18
CA PHE A 166 -12.80 7.55 -2.89
C PHE A 166 -13.85 6.70 -2.15
N ALA A 167 -14.87 6.24 -2.86
CA ALA A 167 -15.97 5.49 -2.25
C ALA A 167 -15.50 4.13 -1.68
N GLU A 168 -14.68 3.41 -2.44
CA GLU A 168 -14.12 2.12 -2.02
C GLU A 168 -13.15 2.31 -0.85
N SER A 169 -12.28 3.31 -0.90
CA SER A 169 -11.37 3.64 0.20
C SER A 169 -12.13 3.90 1.50
N ILE A 170 -13.21 4.69 1.46
CA ILE A 170 -14.06 4.93 2.65
C ILE A 170 -14.67 3.62 3.16
N GLN A 171 -15.21 2.79 2.26
CA GLN A 171 -15.84 1.52 2.60
C GLN A 171 -14.86 0.52 3.21
N MET A 172 -13.58 0.55 2.80
CA MET A 172 -12.52 -0.30 3.32
C MET A 172 -11.96 0.20 4.66
N LEU A 173 -11.76 1.51 4.82
CA LEU A 173 -11.11 2.09 6.00
C LEU A 173 -12.04 2.18 7.21
N THR A 174 -13.30 2.55 7.00
CA THR A 174 -14.30 2.75 8.06
C THR A 174 -14.45 1.52 9.00
N PRO A 175 -14.68 0.29 8.50
CA PRO A 175 -14.84 -0.87 9.38
C PRO A 175 -13.57 -1.23 10.16
N GLN A 176 -12.38 -0.92 9.62
CA GLN A 176 -11.12 -1.13 10.33
C GLN A 176 -10.99 -0.18 11.53
N LEU A 177 -11.30 1.11 11.33
CA LEU A 177 -11.35 2.10 12.40
C LEU A 177 -12.37 1.71 13.49
N HIS A 178 -13.58 1.33 13.08
CA HIS A 178 -14.63 0.91 14.03
C HIS A 178 -14.26 -0.35 14.79
N ALA A 179 -13.57 -1.31 14.16
CA ALA A 179 -13.07 -2.51 14.86
C ALA A 179 -12.05 -2.14 15.95
N ILE A 180 -11.11 -1.24 15.65
CA ILE A 180 -10.13 -0.73 16.64
C ILE A 180 -10.84 -0.03 17.79
N ILE A 181 -11.79 0.87 17.50
CA ILE A 181 -12.56 1.60 18.52
C ILE A 181 -13.31 0.62 19.42
N ALA A 182 -14.12 -0.26 18.81
CA ALA A 182 -14.96 -1.21 19.54
C ALA A 182 -14.11 -2.17 20.39
N ALA A 183 -13.02 -2.71 19.83
CA ALA A 183 -12.12 -3.58 20.57
C ALA A 183 -11.48 -2.86 21.75
N SER A 184 -10.88 -1.69 21.52
CA SER A 184 -10.18 -0.91 22.55
C SER A 184 -11.11 -0.50 23.70
N VAL A 185 -12.31 -0.02 23.37
CA VAL A 185 -13.31 0.37 24.39
C VAL A 185 -13.83 -0.85 25.14
N SER A 186 -14.11 -1.95 24.45
CA SER A 186 -14.67 -3.16 25.07
C SER A 186 -13.71 -3.79 26.10
N ILE A 187 -12.42 -3.91 25.77
CA ILE A 187 -11.42 -4.46 26.71
C ILE A 187 -11.18 -3.52 27.89
N LYS A 188 -11.16 -2.19 27.67
CA LYS A 188 -10.90 -1.18 28.72
C LYS A 188 -12.07 -1.08 29.70
N SER A 189 -13.30 -1.21 29.19
CA SER A 189 -14.53 -1.06 29.99
C SER A 189 -14.99 -2.34 30.67
N SER A 190 -14.58 -3.52 30.20
CA SER A 190 -15.00 -4.82 30.77
C SER A 190 -14.59 -4.95 32.23
N GLN A 191 -15.58 -4.98 33.12
CA GLN A 191 -15.36 -5.21 34.55
C GLN A 191 -15.08 -6.68 34.83
N LYS A 192 -15.67 -7.58 34.03
CA LYS A 192 -15.42 -9.01 34.15
C LYS A 192 -13.97 -9.35 33.82
N LEU A 193 -13.40 -8.77 32.77
CA LEU A 193 -11.98 -8.93 32.43
C LEU A 193 -11.08 -8.45 33.58
N LYS A 194 -11.37 -7.28 34.16
CA LYS A 194 -10.63 -6.77 35.33
C LYS A 194 -10.66 -7.75 36.50
N LYS A 195 -11.83 -8.34 36.78
CA LYS A 195 -11.95 -9.35 37.84
C LYS A 195 -11.15 -10.61 37.56
N ILE A 196 -11.10 -11.07 36.31
CA ILE A 196 -10.24 -12.20 35.90
C ILE A 196 -8.76 -11.88 36.13
N LEU A 197 -8.30 -10.69 35.73
CA LEU A 197 -6.92 -10.24 35.95
C LEU A 197 -6.57 -10.11 37.44
N GLU A 198 -7.52 -9.66 38.27
CA GLU A 198 -7.39 -9.60 39.73
C GLU A 198 -7.20 -11.00 40.35
N ILE A 199 -7.98 -11.99 39.90
CA ILE A 199 -7.85 -13.38 40.34
C ILE A 199 -6.47 -13.95 39.95
N ILE A 200 -6.02 -13.68 38.72
CA ILE A 200 -4.70 -14.08 38.24
C ILE A 200 -3.60 -13.43 39.12
N LEU A 201 -3.73 -12.14 39.41
CA LEU A 201 -2.78 -11.41 40.26
C LEU A 201 -2.73 -12.00 41.68
N ALA A 202 -3.88 -12.29 42.29
CA ALA A 202 -3.95 -12.87 43.63
C ALA A 202 -3.28 -14.24 43.71
N LEU A 203 -3.57 -15.13 42.75
CA LEU A 203 -2.95 -16.46 42.68
C LEU A 203 -1.45 -16.38 42.38
N GLY A 204 -1.06 -15.53 41.44
CA GLY A 204 0.36 -15.30 41.11
C GLY A 204 1.15 -14.75 42.30
N ASN A 205 0.59 -13.81 43.06
CA ASN A 205 1.19 -13.29 44.29
C ASN A 205 1.29 -14.38 45.37
N TYR A 206 0.24 -15.16 45.58
CA TYR A 206 0.28 -16.25 46.55
C TYR A 206 1.42 -17.25 46.23
N MET A 207 1.53 -17.65 44.95
CA MET A 207 2.57 -18.57 44.48
C MET A 207 4.00 -18.00 44.62
N ASN A 208 4.20 -16.70 44.42
CA ASN A 208 5.53 -16.07 44.36
C ASN A 208 5.97 -15.35 45.65
N SER A 209 5.04 -15.16 46.60
CA SER A 209 5.22 -14.34 47.80
C SER A 209 6.47 -14.68 48.62
N SER A 210 6.79 -15.96 48.76
CA SER A 210 7.91 -16.44 49.58
C SER A 210 9.30 -16.22 48.98
N LYS A 211 9.41 -15.96 47.66
CA LYS A 211 10.71 -15.84 46.96
C LYS A 211 10.91 -14.52 46.24
N ARG A 212 9.85 -13.89 45.76
CA ARG A 212 9.91 -12.70 44.88
C ARG A 212 9.11 -11.52 45.42
N GLY A 213 8.48 -11.67 46.58
CA GLY A 213 7.59 -10.64 47.15
C GLY A 213 6.26 -10.53 46.41
N ALA A 214 5.43 -9.58 46.84
CA ALA A 214 4.15 -9.28 46.22
C ALA A 214 4.28 -8.15 45.19
N VAL A 215 3.55 -8.26 44.08
CA VAL A 215 3.48 -7.23 43.03
C VAL A 215 2.05 -6.71 42.90
N TYR A 216 1.90 -5.49 42.35
CA TYR A 216 0.60 -4.84 42.17
C TYR A 216 0.02 -4.98 40.75
N GLY A 217 0.75 -5.59 39.83
CA GLY A 217 0.34 -5.80 38.45
C GLY A 217 1.38 -6.60 37.68
N PHE A 218 1.04 -7.00 36.46
CA PHE A 218 1.91 -7.77 35.58
C PHE A 218 1.76 -7.32 34.13
N LYS A 219 2.79 -7.57 33.33
CA LYS A 219 2.78 -7.31 31.89
C LYS A 219 1.90 -8.30 31.15
N LEU A 220 1.19 -7.85 30.11
CA LEU A 220 0.17 -8.66 29.41
C LEU A 220 0.71 -9.98 28.84
N GLN A 221 1.98 -10.05 28.45
CA GLN A 221 2.58 -11.30 27.96
C GLN A 221 2.54 -12.43 29.02
N SER A 222 2.41 -12.10 30.31
CA SER A 222 2.28 -13.10 31.38
C SER A 222 1.04 -13.98 31.25
N LEU A 223 0.02 -13.55 30.49
CA LEU A 223 -1.18 -14.36 30.22
C LEU A 223 -0.84 -15.63 29.44
N ASP A 224 0.16 -15.59 28.55
CA ASP A 224 0.59 -16.76 27.77
C ASP A 224 1.23 -17.83 28.69
N LEU A 225 1.85 -17.42 29.81
CA LEU A 225 2.50 -18.32 30.78
C LEU A 225 1.53 -19.17 31.62
N LEU A 226 0.24 -18.81 31.64
CA LEU A 226 -0.78 -19.53 32.40
C LEU A 226 -1.03 -20.95 31.87
N LEU A 227 -0.76 -21.18 30.59
CA LEU A 227 -0.80 -22.51 29.97
C LEU A 227 0.46 -23.34 30.25
N GLU A 228 1.60 -22.68 30.45
CA GLU A 228 2.88 -23.35 30.68
C GLU A 228 3.01 -23.87 32.12
N THR A 229 2.44 -23.15 33.07
CA THR A 229 2.48 -23.52 34.50
C THR A 229 1.54 -24.70 34.75
N LYS A 230 2.10 -25.88 35.04
CA LYS A 230 1.34 -27.11 35.29
C LYS A 230 1.26 -27.45 36.78
N SER A 231 0.22 -28.18 37.17
CA SER A 231 0.12 -28.83 38.47
C SER A 231 1.24 -29.87 38.69
N THR A 232 1.50 -30.24 39.95
CA THR A 232 2.52 -31.23 40.30
C THR A 232 2.29 -32.58 39.62
N ASP A 233 1.03 -32.98 39.46
CA ASP A 233 0.63 -34.21 38.77
C ASP A 233 0.59 -34.07 37.23
N ARG A 234 0.88 -32.87 36.70
CA ARG A 234 0.86 -32.49 35.28
C ARG A 234 -0.46 -32.71 34.55
N LYS A 235 -1.56 -32.95 35.28
CA LYS A 235 -2.89 -33.21 34.69
C LYS A 235 -3.63 -31.95 34.28
N GLN A 236 -3.32 -30.80 34.89
CA GLN A 236 -3.97 -29.53 34.59
C GLN A 236 -2.97 -28.37 34.57
N THR A 237 -3.31 -27.30 33.84
CA THR A 237 -2.54 -26.05 33.85
C THR A 237 -3.11 -25.08 34.88
N LEU A 238 -2.37 -24.02 35.20
CA LEU A 238 -2.85 -22.93 36.04
C LEU A 238 -4.11 -22.28 35.44
N LEU A 239 -4.17 -22.14 34.11
CA LEU A 239 -5.37 -21.64 33.43
C LEU A 239 -6.61 -22.53 33.66
N HIS A 240 -6.46 -23.86 33.63
CA HIS A 240 -7.55 -24.79 33.95
C HIS A 240 -8.04 -24.59 35.38
N TYR A 241 -7.10 -24.50 36.34
CA TYR A 241 -7.44 -24.25 37.73
C TYR A 241 -8.18 -22.92 37.91
N ILE A 242 -7.71 -21.85 37.28
CA ILE A 242 -8.37 -20.53 37.30
C ILE A 242 -9.78 -20.61 36.71
N SER A 243 -9.95 -21.29 35.56
CA SER A 243 -11.26 -21.48 34.94
C SER A 243 -12.24 -22.17 35.89
N ASN A 244 -11.81 -23.23 36.58
CA ASN A 244 -12.63 -23.92 37.58
C ASN A 244 -12.98 -23.02 38.77
N VAL A 245 -12.01 -22.31 39.35
CA VAL A 245 -12.25 -21.37 40.45
C VAL A 245 -13.25 -20.28 40.04
N VAL A 246 -13.13 -19.75 38.83
CA VAL A 246 -14.07 -18.76 38.30
C VAL A 246 -15.47 -19.37 38.15
N LYS A 247 -15.60 -20.57 37.60
CA LYS A 247 -16.90 -21.26 37.46
C LYS A 247 -17.56 -21.58 38.81
N GLU A 248 -16.78 -21.91 39.83
CA GLU A 248 -17.33 -22.26 41.15
C GLU A 248 -17.64 -21.02 42.00
N LYS A 249 -16.71 -20.06 42.08
CA LYS A 249 -16.77 -18.94 43.04
C LYS A 249 -17.15 -17.60 42.42
N TYR A 250 -16.94 -17.42 41.11
CA TYR A 250 -17.13 -16.14 40.41
C TYR A 250 -17.98 -16.32 39.14
N GLN A 251 -19.09 -17.04 39.25
CA GLN A 251 -19.96 -17.42 38.11
C GLN A 251 -20.35 -16.24 37.21
N HIS A 252 -20.58 -15.05 37.79
CA HIS A 252 -20.93 -13.83 37.06
C HIS A 252 -19.86 -13.35 36.07
N VAL A 253 -18.58 -13.74 36.25
CA VAL A 253 -17.48 -13.41 35.33
C VAL A 253 -16.99 -14.58 34.48
N ALA A 254 -17.60 -15.77 34.60
CA ALA A 254 -17.20 -16.95 33.82
C ALA A 254 -17.30 -16.73 32.30
N LEU A 255 -18.22 -15.89 31.87
CA LEU A 255 -18.41 -15.48 30.47
C LEU A 255 -17.84 -14.08 30.19
N PHE A 256 -16.73 -13.69 30.83
CA PHE A 256 -16.12 -12.37 30.63
C PHE A 256 -15.84 -12.06 29.15
N TYR A 257 -15.46 -13.09 28.38
CA TYR A 257 -15.15 -12.97 26.96
C TYR A 257 -16.32 -12.49 26.09
N ASN A 258 -17.56 -12.54 26.57
CA ASN A 258 -18.71 -11.97 25.86
C ASN A 258 -18.72 -10.44 25.90
N GLU A 259 -17.95 -9.81 26.79
CA GLU A 259 -17.79 -8.34 26.82
C GLU A 259 -16.70 -7.87 25.85
N LEU A 260 -15.87 -8.77 25.32
CA LEU A 260 -14.73 -8.46 24.47
C LEU A 260 -15.15 -8.60 23.00
N HIS A 261 -15.37 -7.47 22.33
CA HIS A 261 -15.92 -7.45 20.98
C HIS A 261 -14.85 -7.04 19.97
N TYR A 262 -14.94 -7.56 18.75
CA TYR A 262 -14.07 -7.17 17.62
C TYR A 262 -12.55 -7.36 17.80
N VAL A 263 -12.10 -7.93 18.93
CA VAL A 263 -10.67 -8.11 19.26
C VAL A 263 -9.90 -8.87 18.17
N GLU A 264 -10.50 -9.93 17.60
CA GLU A 264 -9.88 -10.69 16.50
C GLU A 264 -9.76 -9.89 15.21
N LYS A 265 -10.76 -9.07 14.89
CA LYS A 265 -10.72 -8.20 13.70
C LYS A 265 -9.72 -7.08 13.89
N ALA A 266 -9.72 -6.44 15.07
CA ALA A 266 -8.79 -5.38 15.44
C ALA A 266 -7.33 -5.87 15.45
N ALA A 267 -7.08 -7.13 15.79
CA ALA A 267 -5.76 -7.74 15.72
C ALA A 267 -5.18 -7.82 14.30
N ALA A 268 -6.03 -7.87 13.26
CA ALA A 268 -5.58 -7.91 11.87
C ALA A 268 -5.35 -6.51 11.26
N VAL A 269 -5.74 -5.43 11.96
CA VAL A 269 -5.67 -4.08 11.43
C VAL A 269 -4.28 -3.48 11.61
N SER A 270 -3.71 -2.95 10.51
CA SER A 270 -2.54 -2.07 10.56
C SER A 270 -3.00 -0.63 10.74
N LEU A 271 -3.11 -0.18 12.00
CA LEU A 271 -3.62 1.16 12.32
C LEU A 271 -2.77 2.28 11.68
N GLU A 272 -1.44 2.11 11.65
CA GLU A 272 -0.54 3.08 11.02
C GLU A 272 -0.87 3.29 9.53
N ASN A 273 -1.02 2.21 8.78
CA ASN A 273 -1.36 2.28 7.35
C ASN A 273 -2.75 2.92 7.16
N VAL A 274 -3.73 2.51 7.97
CA VAL A 274 -5.09 3.10 7.92
C VAL A 274 -5.03 4.61 8.14
N LEU A 275 -4.23 5.11 9.08
CA LEU A 275 -4.08 6.55 9.32
C LEU A 275 -3.37 7.28 8.18
N LEU A 276 -2.38 6.64 7.54
CA LEU A 276 -1.72 7.19 6.35
C LEU A 276 -2.71 7.30 5.18
N ASP A 277 -3.52 6.27 4.94
CA ASP A 277 -4.53 6.28 3.88
C ASP A 277 -5.58 7.37 4.10
N VAL A 278 -6.03 7.59 5.34
CA VAL A 278 -6.93 8.70 5.70
C VAL A 278 -6.30 10.07 5.39
N LYS A 279 -5.00 10.24 5.65
CA LYS A 279 -4.26 11.48 5.31
C LYS A 279 -4.12 11.65 3.80
N GLU A 280 -3.89 10.59 3.05
CA GLU A 280 -3.85 10.67 1.58
C GLU A 280 -5.21 11.04 1.00
N LEU A 281 -6.31 10.52 1.56
CA LEU A 281 -7.66 10.96 1.16
C LEU A 281 -7.89 12.45 1.45
N GLN A 282 -7.41 12.95 2.59
CA GLN A 282 -7.43 14.38 2.91
C GLN A 282 -6.68 15.19 1.85
N ARG A 283 -5.43 14.81 1.54
CA ARG A 283 -4.60 15.48 0.53
C ARG A 283 -5.26 15.45 -0.85
N GLY A 284 -5.89 14.33 -1.21
CA GLY A 284 -6.65 14.19 -2.46
C GLY A 284 -7.84 15.14 -2.54
N LEU A 285 -8.61 15.29 -1.45
CA LEU A 285 -9.73 16.23 -1.41
C LEU A 285 -9.26 17.69 -1.47
N GLU A 286 -8.18 18.04 -0.77
CA GLU A 286 -7.57 19.37 -0.81
C GLU A 286 -7.07 19.72 -2.22
N LEU A 287 -6.43 18.78 -2.90
CA LEU A 287 -6.02 18.94 -4.30
C LEU A 287 -7.22 19.16 -5.22
N THR A 288 -8.31 18.41 -5.00
CA THR A 288 -9.55 18.54 -5.77
C THR A 288 -10.21 19.91 -5.57
N LYS A 289 -10.26 20.40 -4.32
CA LYS A 289 -10.74 21.75 -4.00
C LYS A 289 -9.90 22.83 -4.67
N ARG A 290 -8.57 22.70 -4.62
CA ARG A 290 -7.65 23.64 -5.27
C ARG A 290 -7.88 23.68 -6.78
N GLU A 291 -8.00 22.53 -7.43
CA GLU A 291 -8.28 22.45 -8.86
C GLU A 291 -9.61 23.14 -9.23
N TYR A 292 -10.67 22.87 -8.45
CA TYR A 292 -11.98 23.51 -8.63
C TYR A 292 -11.91 25.04 -8.54
N THR A 293 -11.16 25.59 -7.58
CA THR A 293 -11.01 27.06 -7.43
C THR A 293 -10.24 27.71 -8.56
N MET A 294 -9.38 26.97 -9.27
CA MET A 294 -8.50 27.53 -10.32
C MET A 294 -9.11 27.51 -11.72
N HIS A 295 -10.05 26.60 -12.01
CA HIS A 295 -10.59 26.41 -13.37
C HIS A 295 -12.12 26.37 -13.39
N ASP A 296 -12.72 27.52 -13.72
CA ASP A 296 -14.12 27.71 -14.18
C ASP A 296 -15.23 26.92 -13.46
N HIS A 297 -15.05 26.65 -12.15
CA HIS A 297 -16.06 26.03 -11.31
C HIS A 297 -16.68 24.76 -11.93
N ASN A 298 -15.84 23.80 -12.36
CA ASN A 298 -16.30 22.53 -12.90
C ASN A 298 -17.37 21.90 -11.96
N THR A 299 -18.58 21.69 -12.50
CA THR A 299 -19.75 21.25 -11.74
C THR A 299 -19.56 19.87 -11.13
N MET A 300 -18.89 18.95 -11.83
CA MET A 300 -18.62 17.61 -11.31
C MET A 300 -17.72 17.67 -10.08
N LEU A 301 -16.64 18.45 -10.12
CA LEU A 301 -15.76 18.62 -8.95
C LEU A 301 -16.50 19.25 -7.77
N LYS A 302 -17.37 20.24 -8.04
CA LYS A 302 -18.22 20.86 -7.01
C LYS A 302 -19.13 19.84 -6.33
N ASP A 303 -19.87 19.07 -7.12
CA ASP A 303 -20.83 18.07 -6.63
C ASP A 303 -20.11 16.97 -5.84
N PHE A 304 -18.95 16.54 -6.33
CA PHE A 304 -18.10 15.57 -5.63
C PHE A 304 -17.64 16.11 -4.27
N ILE A 305 -17.10 17.33 -4.22
CA ILE A 305 -16.63 17.95 -2.97
C ILE A 305 -17.78 18.06 -1.97
N GLN A 306 -18.91 18.64 -2.38
CA GLN A 306 -20.07 18.85 -1.49
C GLN A 306 -20.64 17.54 -0.95
N SER A 307 -20.68 16.49 -1.77
CA SER A 307 -21.25 15.19 -1.40
C SER A 307 -20.33 14.35 -0.49
N ASN A 308 -19.01 14.60 -0.51
CA ASN A 308 -18.03 13.70 0.09
C ASN A 308 -17.18 14.35 1.19
N GLU A 309 -17.13 15.68 1.28
CA GLU A 309 -16.39 16.38 2.33
C GLU A 309 -16.83 15.97 3.73
N GLY A 310 -18.15 15.90 3.98
CA GLY A 310 -18.68 15.46 5.26
C GLY A 310 -18.32 14.00 5.59
N LYS A 311 -18.27 13.12 4.58
CA LYS A 311 -17.88 11.71 4.76
C LYS A 311 -16.41 11.59 5.14
N LEU A 312 -15.54 12.35 4.46
CA LEU A 312 -14.12 12.38 4.78
C LEU A 312 -13.88 12.97 6.17
N LYS A 313 -14.60 14.04 6.52
CA LYS A 313 -14.50 14.65 7.85
C LYS A 313 -14.86 13.66 8.94
N LYS A 314 -15.96 12.91 8.76
CA LYS A 314 -16.33 11.82 9.68
C LYS A 314 -15.25 10.75 9.78
N LEU A 315 -14.67 10.32 8.64
CA LEU A 315 -13.59 9.34 8.64
C LEU A 315 -12.36 9.83 9.42
N GLN A 316 -11.99 11.12 9.27
CA GLN A 316 -10.88 11.72 10.02
C GLN A 316 -11.16 11.76 11.52
N ASP A 317 -12.40 12.08 11.91
CA ASP A 317 -12.81 12.10 13.31
C ASP A 317 -12.80 10.68 13.89
N ASP A 318 -13.33 9.69 13.16
CA ASP A 318 -13.26 8.27 13.53
C ASP A 318 -11.81 7.78 13.63
N ALA A 319 -10.92 8.22 12.74
CA ALA A 319 -9.50 7.89 12.76
C ALA A 319 -8.80 8.42 14.01
N LYS A 320 -9.10 9.65 14.41
CA LYS A 320 -8.60 10.23 15.65
C LYS A 320 -9.13 9.48 16.87
N ILE A 321 -10.43 9.21 16.92
CA ILE A 321 -11.06 8.45 18.00
C ILE A 321 -10.45 7.04 18.11
N ALA A 322 -10.19 6.37 16.99
CA ALA A 322 -9.56 5.06 16.95
C ALA A 322 -8.14 5.08 17.54
N GLN A 323 -7.32 6.06 17.14
CA GLN A 323 -5.96 6.21 17.67
C GLN A 323 -5.98 6.51 19.17
N ASP A 324 -6.80 7.47 19.61
CA ASP A 324 -6.88 7.87 21.01
C ASP A 324 -7.40 6.69 21.87
N ALA A 325 -8.44 5.98 21.41
CA ALA A 325 -8.98 4.81 22.11
C ALA A 325 -7.97 3.67 22.21
N PHE A 326 -7.21 3.40 21.13
CA PHE A 326 -6.16 2.40 21.13
C PHE A 326 -5.02 2.77 22.08
N ASP A 327 -4.49 3.99 21.98
CA ASP A 327 -3.41 4.47 22.84
C ASP A 327 -3.78 4.38 24.32
N ASP A 328 -5.00 4.79 24.64
CA ASP A 328 -5.56 4.70 25.97
C ASP A 328 -5.65 3.25 26.46
N ALA A 329 -6.12 2.33 25.62
CA ALA A 329 -6.21 0.93 25.99
C ALA A 329 -4.82 0.33 26.22
N VAL A 330 -3.86 0.59 25.33
CA VAL A 330 -2.48 0.08 25.45
C VAL A 330 -1.83 0.60 26.74
N LYS A 331 -1.95 1.90 27.03
CA LYS A 331 -1.46 2.50 28.28
C LYS A 331 -2.18 1.92 29.51
N TYR A 332 -3.49 1.70 29.42
CA TYR A 332 -4.29 1.14 30.52
C TYR A 332 -3.79 -0.24 30.97
N PHE A 333 -3.30 -1.05 30.03
CA PHE A 333 -2.69 -2.35 30.33
C PHE A 333 -1.16 -2.30 30.53
N GLY A 334 -0.59 -1.09 30.67
CA GLY A 334 0.81 -0.88 31.04
C GLY A 334 1.82 -1.05 29.90
N GLU A 335 1.36 -1.04 28.65
CA GLU A 335 2.23 -1.12 27.46
C GLU A 335 2.43 0.26 26.81
N ASN A 336 3.40 0.36 25.90
CA ASN A 336 3.69 1.60 25.18
C ASN A 336 3.05 1.57 23.78
N PRO A 337 2.09 2.47 23.47
CA PRO A 337 1.44 2.48 22.16
C PRO A 337 2.38 2.83 21.00
N LYS A 338 3.49 3.53 21.26
CA LYS A 338 4.49 3.83 20.23
C LYS A 338 5.26 2.60 19.75
N THR A 339 5.30 1.54 20.56
CA THR A 339 6.07 0.31 20.26
C THR A 339 5.17 -0.92 20.15
N THR A 340 3.86 -0.78 20.35
CA THR A 340 2.94 -1.90 20.46
C THR A 340 1.76 -1.69 19.50
N PRO A 341 1.82 -2.22 18.27
CA PRO A 341 0.72 -2.10 17.32
C PRO A 341 -0.46 -3.02 17.69
N PRO A 342 -1.65 -2.80 17.11
CA PRO A 342 -2.83 -3.65 17.31
C PRO A 342 -2.55 -5.14 17.07
N SER A 343 -1.72 -5.45 16.06
CA SER A 343 -1.30 -6.79 15.67
C SER A 343 -0.41 -7.51 16.68
N VAL A 344 0.06 -6.82 17.71
CA VAL A 344 0.78 -7.40 18.85
C VAL A 344 -0.11 -7.38 20.09
N PHE A 345 -0.82 -6.27 20.31
CA PHE A 345 -1.61 -6.04 21.51
C PHE A 345 -2.86 -6.92 21.60
N PHE A 346 -3.75 -6.86 20.60
CA PHE A 346 -5.02 -7.59 20.64
C PHE A 346 -4.87 -9.12 20.60
N PRO A 347 -3.91 -9.72 19.87
CA PRO A 347 -3.70 -11.16 19.89
C PRO A 347 -3.46 -11.78 21.27
N VAL A 348 -2.92 -11.02 22.23
CA VAL A 348 -2.76 -11.51 23.61
C VAL A 348 -4.12 -11.88 24.20
N PHE A 349 -5.12 -11.00 24.06
CA PHE A 349 -6.48 -11.25 24.51
C PHE A 349 -7.15 -12.37 23.70
N VAL A 350 -6.94 -12.43 22.38
CA VAL A 350 -7.49 -13.50 21.53
C VAL A 350 -6.99 -14.87 21.99
N ARG A 351 -5.67 -15.02 22.15
CA ARG A 351 -5.07 -16.28 22.62
C ARG A 351 -5.56 -16.64 24.01
N PHE A 352 -5.60 -15.68 24.93
CA PHE A 352 -6.09 -15.89 26.28
C PHE A 352 -7.56 -16.35 26.30
N VAL A 353 -8.44 -15.68 25.58
CA VAL A 353 -9.87 -16.05 25.48
C VAL A 353 -10.04 -17.42 24.84
N LYS A 354 -9.30 -17.72 23.77
CA LYS A 354 -9.34 -19.02 23.09
C LYS A 354 -8.84 -20.15 23.98
N ALA A 355 -7.84 -19.89 24.81
CA ALA A 355 -7.29 -20.87 25.75
C ALA A 355 -8.16 -21.04 27.01
N TYR A 356 -8.91 -20.01 27.41
CA TYR A 356 -9.79 -20.05 28.57
C TYR A 356 -11.09 -20.81 28.30
N LYS A 357 -11.65 -20.65 27.09
CA LYS A 357 -12.82 -21.41 26.61
C LYS A 357 -12.47 -22.88 26.48
#